data_AF-A0A3B9BTP0-F1
#
_entry.id   AF-A0A3B9BTP0-F1
#
_cell.length_a   1.000
_cell.length_b   1.000
_cell.length_c   1.000
_cell.angle_alpha   90.00
_cell.angle_beta   90.00
_cell.angle_gamma   90.00
#
_symmetry.space_group_name_H-M   'P 1'
#
loop_
_entity.id
_entity.type
_entity.pdbx_description
1 polymer ?
#
loop_
_entity_poly.entity_id
_entity_poly.type
_entity_poly.pdbx_seq_one_letter_code
_entity_poly.pdbx_strand_id
1 'polypeptide(L)'
;SFLGVPIQRLGEVLGVLVIQSKAQRKYSEDDVYALEVVAMVIAEMKELGAFVGDGEAMTAPHQRPIMFNGASAQEGAARGNVLLHDPKIVITNPVADDPEDEKRRLKEAMDSLRISVNDMLSATKKESNNDQLEVMEAYRMFANSKGWRTRMEELIESGLAAEVAVEKEQSATRARMARVPDPYLRERLHDLDDLSNRLLRILTGQGRSQEESLPENAV
;
A
#
# COMPACT_ATOMS: atom_id res chain seq x y z
N SER A 1 20.70 2.98 27.25
CA SER A 1 20.14 3.83 26.18
C SER A 1 18.82 3.25 25.68
N PHE A 2 17.92 4.08 25.14
CA PHE A 2 16.67 3.64 24.52
C PHE A 2 16.61 4.03 23.05
N LEU A 3 15.95 3.20 22.25
CA LEU A 3 15.55 3.52 20.87
C LEU A 3 14.11 3.04 20.67
N GLY A 4 13.27 3.93 20.16
CA GLY A 4 11.90 3.64 19.78
C GLY A 4 11.72 3.85 18.29
N VAL A 5 11.10 2.89 17.61
CA VAL A 5 10.69 2.99 16.21
C VAL A 5 9.19 2.74 16.10
N PRO A 6 8.45 3.49 15.27
CA PRO A 6 7.01 3.31 15.14
C PRO A 6 6.70 1.96 14.47
N ILE A 7 5.74 1.23 15.03
CA ILE A 7 5.07 0.12 14.36
C ILE A 7 3.93 0.76 13.57
N GLN A 8 4.05 0.77 12.25
CA GLN A 8 3.11 1.48 11.37
C GLN A 8 2.85 0.69 10.10
N ARG A 9 1.64 0.82 9.56
CA ARG A 9 1.21 0.18 8.31
C ARG A 9 0.28 1.13 7.55
N LEU A 10 0.45 1.27 6.24
CA LEU A 10 -0.35 2.15 5.38
C LEU A 10 -0.50 3.60 5.91
N GLY A 11 0.49 4.08 6.65
CA GLY A 11 0.50 5.41 7.27
C GLY A 11 -0.22 5.54 8.61
N GLU A 12 -0.81 4.47 9.15
CA GLU A 12 -1.38 4.43 10.50
C GLU A 12 -0.33 3.92 11.50
N VAL A 13 -0.16 4.63 12.63
CA VAL A 13 0.74 4.21 13.72
C VAL A 13 -0.03 3.31 14.67
N LEU A 14 0.35 2.03 14.69
CA LEU A 14 -0.25 0.99 15.53
C LEU A 14 0.38 0.94 16.93
N GLY A 15 1.63 1.37 17.06
CA GLY A 15 2.38 1.35 18.32
C GLY A 15 3.83 1.76 18.15
N VAL A 16 4.67 1.42 19.14
CA VAL A 16 6.12 1.72 19.12
C VAL A 16 6.88 0.48 19.59
N LEU A 17 7.84 0.02 18.78
CA LEU A 17 8.83 -0.97 19.17
C LEU A 17 9.95 -0.27 19.94
N VAL A 18 10.11 -0.62 21.21
CA VAL A 18 11.13 -0.01 22.09
C VAL A 18 12.19 -1.05 22.43
N ILE A 19 13.46 -0.68 22.22
CA ILE A 19 14.60 -1.45 22.72
C ILE A 19 15.37 -0.68 23.78
N GLN A 20 15.87 -1.40 24.78
CA GLN A 20 16.67 -0.85 25.87
C GLN A 20 17.99 -1.61 26.00
N SER A 21 19.10 -0.90 25.86
CA SER A 21 20.43 -1.43 26.20
C SER A 21 20.81 -1.04 27.63
N LYS A 22 21.24 -2.04 28.41
CA LYS A 22 21.84 -1.83 29.74
C LYS A 22 23.17 -1.06 29.64
N ALA A 23 23.97 -1.35 28.61
CA ALA A 23 25.19 -0.61 28.33
C ALA A 23 24.88 0.72 27.61
N GLN A 24 25.63 1.77 27.94
CA GLN A 24 25.53 3.05 27.25
C GLN A 24 26.09 2.92 25.84
N ARG A 25 25.21 3.00 24.84
CA ARG A 25 25.57 3.05 23.41
C ARG A 25 24.77 4.13 22.70
N LYS A 26 25.31 4.64 21.60
CA LYS A 26 24.53 5.35 20.59
C LYS A 26 24.03 4.33 19.57
N TYR A 27 22.84 4.56 19.06
CA TYR A 27 22.31 3.77 17.95
C TYR A 27 22.70 4.45 16.64
N SER A 28 23.21 3.69 15.69
CA SER A 28 23.50 4.17 14.33
C SER A 28 22.22 4.31 13.52
N GLU A 29 22.29 4.94 12.34
CA GLU A 29 21.17 4.94 11.39
C GLU A 29 20.84 3.51 10.93
N ASP A 30 21.85 2.65 10.76
CA ASP A 30 21.64 1.23 10.45
C ASP A 30 20.88 0.48 11.56
N ASP A 31 21.15 0.79 12.84
CA ASP A 31 20.40 0.23 13.97
C ASP A 31 18.92 0.63 13.91
N VAL A 32 18.65 1.91 13.58
CA VAL A 32 17.28 2.41 13.43
C VAL A 32 16.58 1.73 12.26
N TYR A 33 17.23 1.69 11.09
CA TYR A 33 16.71 1.06 9.89
C TYR A 33 16.38 -0.42 10.10
N ALA A 34 17.29 -1.16 10.74
CA ALA A 34 17.07 -2.57 11.04
C ALA A 34 15.84 -2.76 11.95
N LEU A 35 15.67 -1.90 12.97
CA LEU A 35 14.50 -1.97 13.84
C LEU A 35 13.21 -1.53 13.16
N GLU A 36 13.26 -0.58 12.22
CA GLU A 36 12.09 -0.23 11.40
C GLU A 36 11.63 -1.41 10.54
N VAL A 37 12.56 -2.20 9.99
CA VAL A 37 12.24 -3.45 9.28
C VAL A 37 11.54 -4.44 10.23
N VAL A 38 12.06 -4.62 11.44
CA VAL A 38 11.43 -5.50 12.44
C VAL A 38 10.04 -4.99 12.85
N ALA A 39 9.90 -3.69 13.10
CA ALA A 39 8.62 -3.08 13.49
C ALA A 39 7.54 -3.23 12.40
N MET A 40 7.95 -3.17 11.13
CA MET A 40 7.06 -3.43 9.99
C MET A 40 6.59 -4.89 9.96
N VAL A 41 7.51 -5.86 10.11
CA VAL A 41 7.13 -7.29 10.16
C VAL A 41 6.16 -7.57 11.30
N ILE A 42 6.36 -6.93 12.47
CA ILE A 42 5.42 -7.03 13.60
C ILE A 42 4.04 -6.46 13.22
N ALA A 43 3.98 -5.36 12.46
CA ALA A 43 2.71 -4.80 11.99
C ALA A 43 1.95 -5.80 11.09
N GLU A 44 2.66 -6.49 10.18
CA GLU A 44 2.06 -7.53 9.32
C GLU A 44 1.58 -8.74 10.13
N MET A 45 2.39 -9.23 11.06
CA MET A 45 2.04 -10.36 11.92
C MET A 45 0.76 -10.10 12.74
N LYS A 46 0.56 -8.86 13.19
CA LYS A 46 -0.66 -8.46 13.90
C LYS A 46 -1.91 -8.57 13.03
N GLU A 47 -1.84 -8.15 11.76
CA GLU A 47 -2.96 -8.29 10.82
C GLU A 47 -3.23 -9.76 10.44
N LEU A 48 -2.17 -10.57 10.35
CA LEU A 48 -2.30 -12.03 10.16
C LEU A 48 -2.84 -12.76 11.40
N GLY A 49 -3.13 -12.03 12.48
CA GLY A 49 -3.72 -12.58 13.70
C GLY A 49 -2.73 -13.23 14.66
N ALA A 50 -1.41 -13.05 14.46
CA ALA A 50 -0.39 -13.71 15.27
C ALA A 50 -0.39 -13.29 16.75
N PHE A 51 -0.97 -12.13 17.08
CA PHE A 51 -1.10 -11.62 18.45
C PHE A 51 -2.51 -11.72 19.01
N VAL A 52 -3.42 -12.36 18.29
CA VAL A 52 -4.79 -12.61 18.74
C VAL A 52 -4.73 -13.74 19.75
N GLY A 53 -4.95 -13.46 21.03
CA GLY A 53 -5.12 -14.52 22.04
C GLY A 53 -6.36 -15.36 21.73
N ASP A 54 -6.47 -16.55 22.33
CA ASP A 54 -7.56 -17.55 22.13
C ASP A 54 -9.02 -17.03 22.24
N GLY A 55 -9.25 -15.74 22.50
CA GLY A 55 -10.57 -15.10 22.59
C GLY A 55 -10.78 -13.82 21.75
N GLU A 56 -9.79 -13.34 21.00
CA GLU A 56 -9.93 -12.12 20.16
C GLU A 56 -10.10 -12.44 18.66
N ALA A 57 -10.47 -13.68 18.33
CA ALA A 57 -10.90 -14.02 16.99
C ALA A 57 -12.00 -13.04 16.58
N MET A 58 -11.75 -12.28 15.51
CA MET A 58 -12.67 -11.47 14.72
C MET A 58 -14.05 -11.33 15.36
N THR A 59 -14.36 -10.14 15.90
CA THR A 59 -15.71 -9.79 16.40
C THR A 59 -16.76 -10.44 15.51
N ALA A 60 -17.64 -11.24 16.13
CA ALA A 60 -18.64 -12.02 15.42
C ALA A 60 -19.34 -11.17 14.35
N PRO A 61 -19.58 -11.71 13.14
CA PRO A 61 -20.21 -10.95 12.06
C PRO A 61 -21.50 -10.29 12.57
N HIS A 62 -21.68 -9.03 12.20
CA HIS A 62 -22.79 -8.20 12.67
C HIS A 62 -24.11 -8.87 12.28
N GLN A 63 -24.93 -9.21 13.28
CA GLN A 63 -26.22 -9.87 13.07
C GLN A 63 -27.39 -8.87 12.91
N ARG A 64 -27.13 -7.57 13.05
CA ARG A 64 -28.14 -6.51 13.04
C ARG A 64 -27.79 -5.42 12.02
N PRO A 65 -28.79 -4.74 11.44
CA PRO A 65 -28.55 -3.60 10.56
C PRO A 65 -27.80 -2.49 11.29
N ILE A 66 -26.82 -1.90 10.61
CA ILE A 66 -26.01 -0.77 11.09
C ILE A 66 -26.31 0.44 10.20
N MET A 67 -26.45 1.61 10.80
CA MET A 67 -26.61 2.87 10.09
C MET A 67 -25.31 3.67 10.18
N PHE A 68 -24.83 4.15 9.03
CA PHE A 68 -23.67 5.02 8.93
C PHE A 68 -24.12 6.39 8.42
N ASN A 69 -23.58 7.46 9.00
CA ASN A 69 -23.80 8.83 8.52
C ASN A 69 -22.64 9.22 7.60
N GLY A 70 -22.93 9.77 6.43
CA GLY A 70 -21.94 10.20 5.44
C GLY A 70 -22.37 11.45 4.67
N ALA A 71 -21.50 11.93 3.78
CA ALA A 71 -21.81 13.04 2.87
C ALA A 71 -22.46 12.52 1.58
N SER A 72 -23.34 13.33 0.97
CA SER A 72 -23.96 13.01 -0.32
C SER A 72 -23.10 13.54 -1.47
N ALA A 73 -22.55 12.65 -2.29
CA ALA A 73 -21.86 13.01 -3.53
C ALA A 73 -22.84 13.25 -4.69
N GLN A 74 -23.87 12.39 -4.80
CA GLN A 74 -24.93 12.50 -5.79
C GLN A 74 -26.26 12.08 -5.14
N GLU A 75 -27.32 12.88 -5.35
CA GLU A 75 -28.64 12.60 -4.78
C GLU A 75 -29.27 11.34 -5.38
N GLY A 76 -29.84 10.48 -4.53
CA GLY A 76 -30.50 9.25 -4.95
C GLY A 76 -30.66 8.24 -3.81
N ALA A 77 -31.35 7.14 -4.07
CA ALA A 77 -31.46 5.99 -3.17
C ALA A 77 -31.16 4.70 -3.94
N ALA A 78 -30.31 3.84 -3.37
CA ALA A 78 -29.94 2.55 -3.94
C ALA A 78 -30.09 1.43 -2.88
N ARG A 79 -30.37 0.21 -3.34
CA ARG A 79 -30.38 -1.00 -2.52
C ARG A 79 -29.66 -2.09 -3.29
N GLY A 80 -28.75 -2.78 -2.62
CA GLY A 80 -27.92 -3.77 -3.28
C GLY A 80 -27.15 -4.69 -2.35
N ASN A 81 -26.39 -5.58 -2.95
CA ASN A 81 -25.44 -6.45 -2.26
C ASN A 81 -24.14 -5.67 -2.05
N VAL A 82 -23.66 -5.60 -0.80
CA VAL A 82 -22.41 -4.90 -0.49
C VAL A 82 -21.27 -5.59 -1.21
N LEU A 83 -20.59 -4.84 -2.07
CA LEU A 83 -19.41 -5.29 -2.76
C LEU A 83 -18.21 -4.49 -2.25
N LEU A 84 -17.27 -5.19 -1.63
CA LEU A 84 -16.00 -4.56 -1.28
C LEU A 84 -15.24 -4.23 -2.57
N HIS A 85 -15.19 -2.93 -2.91
CA HIS A 85 -14.56 -2.46 -4.15
C HIS A 85 -13.04 -2.72 -4.17
N ASP A 86 -12.40 -2.56 -3.01
CA ASP A 86 -10.97 -2.78 -2.84
C ASP A 86 -10.71 -3.81 -1.73
N PRO A 87 -10.62 -5.13 -2.06
CA PRO A 87 -10.26 -6.13 -1.08
C PRO A 87 -8.83 -5.87 -0.59
N LYS A 88 -8.66 -5.89 0.74
CA LYS A 88 -7.36 -5.67 1.38
C LYS A 88 -6.32 -6.62 0.80
N ILE A 89 -5.19 -6.08 0.37
CA ILE A 89 -4.03 -6.86 -0.06
C ILE A 89 -3.41 -7.45 1.20
N VAL A 90 -3.29 -8.77 1.23
CA VAL A 90 -2.70 -9.52 2.34
C VAL A 90 -1.33 -10.02 1.90
N ILE A 91 -0.28 -9.52 2.54
CA ILE A 91 1.09 -9.99 2.34
C ILE A 91 1.31 -11.19 3.27
N THR A 92 1.51 -12.36 2.69
CA THR A 92 1.64 -13.62 3.45
C THR A 92 3.08 -13.92 3.88
N ASN A 93 4.07 -13.47 3.08
CA ASN A 93 5.48 -13.64 3.39
C ASN A 93 6.23 -12.30 3.27
N PRO A 94 6.61 -11.66 4.39
CA PRO A 94 7.22 -10.33 4.33
C PRO A 94 8.74 -10.36 4.05
N VAL A 95 9.38 -11.52 4.12
CA VAL A 95 10.84 -11.69 3.99
C VAL A 95 11.18 -12.34 2.65
N ALA A 96 12.21 -11.82 1.98
CA ALA A 96 12.74 -12.38 0.76
C ALA A 96 13.73 -13.52 1.05
N ASP A 97 13.52 -14.67 0.42
CA ASP A 97 14.48 -15.78 0.43
C ASP A 97 15.59 -15.59 -0.62
N ASP A 98 15.24 -15.00 -1.79
CA ASP A 98 16.16 -14.66 -2.88
C ASP A 98 15.91 -13.22 -3.38
N PRO A 99 16.77 -12.26 -3.02
CA PRO A 99 16.65 -10.88 -3.47
C PRO A 99 16.67 -10.70 -4.99
N GLU A 100 17.39 -11.55 -5.74
CA GLU A 100 17.45 -11.42 -7.20
C GLU A 100 16.13 -11.87 -7.85
N ASP A 101 15.49 -12.91 -7.31
CA ASP A 101 14.16 -13.32 -7.76
C ASP A 101 13.11 -12.25 -7.45
N GLU A 102 13.14 -11.65 -6.26
CA GLU A 102 12.24 -10.57 -5.88
C GLU A 102 12.43 -9.31 -6.76
N LYS A 103 13.67 -8.95 -7.11
CA LYS A 103 13.92 -7.88 -8.09
C LYS A 103 13.35 -8.19 -9.47
N ARG A 104 13.46 -9.45 -9.92
CA ARG A 104 12.86 -9.90 -11.18
C ARG A 104 11.34 -9.79 -11.13
N ARG A 105 10.69 -10.27 -10.06
CA ARG A 105 9.24 -10.14 -9.83
C ARG A 105 8.80 -8.67 -9.83
N LEU A 106 9.51 -7.80 -9.11
CA LEU A 106 9.25 -6.36 -9.09
C LEU A 106 9.34 -5.76 -10.50
N LYS A 107 10.38 -6.09 -11.25
CA LYS A 107 10.58 -5.59 -12.61
C LYS A 107 9.43 -6.00 -13.54
N GLU A 108 9.06 -7.27 -13.54
CA GLU A 108 7.94 -7.80 -14.34
C GLU A 108 6.64 -7.08 -13.98
N ALA A 109 6.36 -6.90 -12.68
CA ALA A 109 5.17 -6.20 -12.21
C ALA A 109 5.15 -4.71 -12.60
N MET A 110 6.29 -4.02 -12.53
CA MET A 110 6.41 -2.64 -12.99
C MET A 110 6.20 -2.50 -14.50
N ASP A 111 6.67 -3.45 -15.30
CA ASP A 111 6.45 -3.43 -16.75
C ASP A 111 4.97 -3.67 -17.09
N SER A 112 4.28 -4.59 -16.40
CA SER A 112 2.83 -4.76 -16.49
C SER A 112 2.06 -3.50 -16.07
N LEU A 113 2.49 -2.84 -14.99
CA LEU A 113 1.88 -1.59 -14.53
C LEU A 113 1.99 -0.50 -15.61
N ARG A 114 3.17 -0.35 -16.24
CA ARG A 114 3.40 0.65 -17.31
C ARG A 114 2.50 0.42 -18.52
N ILE A 115 2.40 -0.83 -18.99
CA ILE A 115 1.52 -1.17 -20.11
C ILE A 115 0.11 -0.73 -19.79
N SER A 116 -0.38 -1.11 -18.61
CA SER A 116 -1.77 -0.84 -18.27
C SER A 116 -2.04 0.65 -18.00
N VAL A 117 -1.09 1.44 -17.51
CA VAL A 117 -1.20 2.91 -17.43
C VAL A 117 -1.26 3.53 -18.83
N ASN A 118 -0.47 3.04 -19.78
CA ASN A 118 -0.51 3.53 -21.16
C ASN A 118 -1.84 3.23 -21.85
N ASP A 119 -2.44 2.07 -21.56
CA ASP A 119 -3.77 1.70 -22.09
C ASP A 119 -4.86 2.62 -21.55
N MET A 120 -4.86 2.90 -20.24
CA MET A 120 -5.79 3.85 -19.62
C MET A 120 -5.64 5.25 -20.21
N LEU A 121 -4.41 5.77 -20.31
CA LEU A 121 -4.14 7.08 -20.91
C LEU A 121 -4.66 7.16 -22.37
N SER A 122 -4.51 6.06 -23.13
CA SER A 122 -4.97 6.00 -24.52
C SER A 122 -6.50 5.96 -24.62
N ALA A 123 -7.19 5.35 -23.66
CA ALA A 123 -8.65 5.37 -23.55
C ALA A 123 -9.16 6.77 -23.17
N THR A 124 -8.58 7.40 -22.14
CA THR A 124 -8.96 8.75 -21.68
C THR A 124 -8.78 9.81 -22.76
N LYS A 125 -7.71 9.72 -23.59
CA LYS A 125 -7.51 10.63 -24.73
C LYS A 125 -8.65 10.63 -25.74
N LYS A 126 -9.41 9.53 -25.85
CA LYS A 126 -10.56 9.44 -26.76
C LYS A 126 -11.81 10.13 -26.20
N GLU A 127 -11.91 10.26 -24.88
CA GLU A 127 -13.10 10.78 -24.18
C GLU A 127 -13.04 12.29 -23.89
N SER A 128 -11.96 12.99 -24.30
CA SER A 128 -11.80 14.45 -24.22
C SER A 128 -12.00 15.08 -22.82
N ASN A 129 -11.66 14.36 -21.74
CA ASN A 129 -11.73 14.89 -20.37
C ASN A 129 -10.35 15.40 -19.92
N ASN A 130 -10.14 16.72 -19.93
CA ASN A 130 -8.83 17.34 -19.68
C ASN A 130 -8.28 17.05 -18.27
N ASP A 131 -9.15 17.05 -17.26
CA ASP A 131 -8.74 16.83 -15.86
C ASP A 131 -8.28 15.38 -15.65
N GLN A 132 -8.97 14.41 -16.27
CA GLN A 132 -8.54 13.01 -16.23
C GLN A 132 -7.22 12.79 -16.98
N LEU A 133 -6.96 13.54 -18.05
CA LEU A 133 -5.68 13.45 -18.76
C LEU A 133 -4.51 13.87 -17.87
N GLU A 134 -4.65 14.94 -17.09
CA GLU A 134 -3.60 15.38 -16.17
C GLU A 134 -3.32 14.34 -15.08
N VAL A 135 -4.35 13.66 -14.57
CA VAL A 135 -4.19 12.54 -13.61
C VAL A 135 -3.44 11.38 -14.28
N MET A 136 -3.84 10.97 -15.47
CA MET A 136 -3.19 9.88 -16.20
C MET A 136 -1.73 10.19 -16.58
N GLU A 137 -1.40 11.45 -16.84
CA GLU A 137 -0.01 11.87 -17.09
C GLU A 137 0.86 11.78 -15.83
N ALA A 138 0.32 12.14 -14.65
CA ALA A 138 1.00 11.92 -13.38
C ALA A 138 1.25 10.43 -13.14
N TYR A 139 0.26 9.57 -13.43
CA TYR A 139 0.41 8.12 -13.30
C TYR A 139 1.55 7.61 -14.18
N ARG A 140 1.62 8.07 -15.43
CA ARG A 140 2.70 7.71 -16.37
C ARG A 140 4.07 8.19 -15.88
N MET A 141 4.15 9.38 -15.28
CA MET A 141 5.41 9.91 -14.75
C MET A 141 5.95 9.02 -13.62
N PHE A 142 5.11 8.62 -12.68
CA PHE A 142 5.50 7.74 -11.57
C PHE A 142 5.85 6.33 -12.04
N ALA A 143 5.05 5.72 -12.93
CA ALA A 143 5.33 4.38 -13.46
C ALA A 143 6.68 4.30 -14.21
N ASN A 144 7.16 5.43 -14.76
CA ASN A 144 8.46 5.53 -15.43
C ASN A 144 9.58 6.05 -14.52
N SER A 145 9.30 6.33 -13.24
CA SER A 145 10.28 6.86 -12.30
C SER A 145 11.39 5.85 -11.99
N LYS A 146 12.61 6.17 -12.42
CA LYS A 146 13.80 5.35 -12.11
C LYS A 146 14.09 5.33 -10.62
N GLY A 147 13.97 6.48 -9.94
CA GLY A 147 14.27 6.59 -8.52
C GLY A 147 13.30 5.84 -7.62
N TRP A 148 12.01 5.76 -8.01
CA TRP A 148 11.02 4.98 -7.28
C TRP A 148 11.36 3.49 -7.33
N ARG A 149 11.68 2.97 -8.53
CA ARG A 149 12.16 1.60 -8.72
C ARG A 149 13.42 1.31 -7.92
N THR A 150 14.44 2.17 -8.02
CA THR A 150 15.72 1.96 -7.31
C THR A 150 15.54 1.87 -5.80
N ARG A 151 14.68 2.69 -5.19
CA ARG A 151 14.42 2.59 -3.74
C ARG A 151 13.71 1.30 -3.36
N MET A 152 12.80 0.79 -4.19
CA MET A 152 12.20 -0.53 -3.96
C MET A 152 13.23 -1.66 -4.12
N GLU A 153 14.11 -1.59 -5.12
CA GLU A 153 15.21 -2.54 -5.31
C GLU A 153 16.19 -2.54 -4.11
N GLU A 154 16.48 -1.37 -3.52
CA GLU A 154 17.31 -1.24 -2.30
C GLU A 154 16.65 -1.89 -1.07
N LEU A 155 15.32 -1.79 -0.96
CA LEU A 155 14.55 -2.45 0.10
C LEU A 155 14.55 -3.98 -0.08
N ILE A 156 14.48 -4.46 -1.31
CA ILE A 156 14.60 -5.89 -1.60
C ILE A 156 16.01 -6.39 -1.26
N GLU A 157 17.04 -5.62 -1.58
CA GLU A 157 18.43 -5.94 -1.24
C GLU A 157 18.65 -6.07 0.28
N SER A 158 17.86 -5.36 1.09
CA SER A 158 17.90 -5.50 2.55
C SER A 158 17.11 -6.70 3.10
N GLY A 159 16.56 -7.53 2.23
CA GLY A 159 15.88 -8.80 2.57
C GLY A 159 14.36 -8.73 2.63
N LEU A 160 13.74 -7.67 2.09
CA LEU A 160 12.28 -7.56 2.03
C LEU A 160 11.70 -8.20 0.77
N ALA A 161 10.55 -8.86 0.90
CA ALA A 161 9.76 -9.28 -0.26
C ALA A 161 9.32 -8.07 -1.10
N ALA A 162 9.10 -8.26 -2.41
CA ALA A 162 8.73 -7.16 -3.32
C ALA A 162 7.48 -6.40 -2.85
N GLU A 163 6.47 -7.10 -2.34
CA GLU A 163 5.25 -6.48 -1.82
C GLU A 163 5.54 -5.54 -0.64
N VAL A 164 6.39 -5.97 0.29
CA VAL A 164 6.77 -5.17 1.46
C VAL A 164 7.63 -3.98 1.04
N ALA A 165 8.51 -4.16 0.05
CA ALA A 165 9.28 -3.06 -0.52
C ALA A 165 8.38 -1.98 -1.11
N VAL A 166 7.30 -2.36 -1.80
CA VAL A 166 6.31 -1.42 -2.34
C VAL A 166 5.56 -0.68 -1.21
N GLU A 167 5.02 -1.39 -0.22
CA GLU A 167 4.30 -0.76 0.91
C GLU A 167 5.20 0.18 1.73
N LYS A 168 6.46 -0.20 1.96
CA LYS A 168 7.43 0.61 2.69
C LYS A 168 7.79 1.87 1.92
N GLU A 169 8.04 1.77 0.61
CA GLU A 169 8.36 2.94 -0.21
C GLU A 169 7.15 3.87 -0.41
N GLN A 170 5.93 3.32 -0.49
CA GLN A 170 4.70 4.10 -0.46
C GLN A 170 4.58 4.90 0.84
N SER A 171 4.73 4.22 1.99
CA SER A 171 4.67 4.83 3.32
C SER A 171 5.74 5.91 3.50
N ALA A 172 6.97 5.63 3.07
CA ALA A 172 8.07 6.58 3.12
C ALA A 172 7.82 7.80 2.22
N THR A 173 7.25 7.59 1.03
CA THR A 173 6.90 8.70 0.12
C THR A 173 5.78 9.55 0.68
N ARG A 174 4.75 8.93 1.28
CA ARG A 174 3.69 9.63 1.99
C ARG A 174 4.22 10.50 3.12
N ALA A 175 5.09 9.95 3.96
CA ALA A 175 5.71 10.71 5.05
C ALA A 175 6.54 11.91 4.55
N ARG A 176 7.24 11.77 3.41
CA ARG A 176 7.98 12.87 2.76
C ARG A 176 7.03 13.93 2.19
N MET A 177 6.00 13.51 1.46
CA MET A 177 5.06 14.39 0.75
C MET A 177 4.12 15.15 1.70
N ALA A 178 3.75 14.57 2.85
CA ALA A 178 2.96 15.25 3.87
C ALA A 178 3.63 16.52 4.43
N ARG A 179 4.96 16.64 4.29
CA ARG A 179 5.74 17.80 4.74
C ARG A 179 5.93 18.85 3.64
N VAL A 180 5.48 18.57 2.42
CA VAL A 180 5.61 19.49 1.28
C VAL A 180 4.52 20.57 1.37
N PRO A 181 4.87 21.87 1.33
CA PRO A 181 3.89 22.96 1.47
C PRO A 181 2.88 23.01 0.32
N ASP A 182 3.30 22.63 -0.88
CA ASP A 182 2.53 22.73 -2.12
C ASP A 182 1.24 21.87 -2.08
N PRO A 183 0.04 22.49 -2.13
CA PRO A 183 -1.23 21.78 -2.18
C PRO A 183 -1.38 20.87 -3.39
N TYR A 184 -0.86 21.26 -4.56
CA TYR A 184 -0.94 20.48 -5.78
C TYR A 184 -0.19 19.15 -5.61
N LEU A 185 1.02 19.19 -5.05
CA LEU A 185 1.80 17.96 -4.77
C LEU A 185 1.13 17.04 -3.75
N ARG A 186 0.31 17.58 -2.83
CA ARG A 186 -0.48 16.77 -1.90
C ARG A 186 -1.67 16.09 -2.57
N GLU A 187 -2.36 16.76 -3.49
CA GLU A 187 -3.44 16.13 -4.27
C GLU A 187 -2.90 14.96 -5.11
N ARG A 188 -1.70 15.12 -5.69
CA ARG A 188 -1.00 14.06 -6.43
C ARG A 188 -0.46 12.91 -5.56
N LEU A 189 -0.59 12.99 -4.24
CA LEU A 189 -0.25 11.87 -3.36
C LEU A 189 -1.21 10.70 -3.57
N HIS A 190 -2.51 10.99 -3.70
CA HIS A 190 -3.53 9.97 -3.89
C HIS A 190 -3.28 9.17 -5.17
N ASP A 191 -2.83 9.84 -6.24
CA ASP A 191 -2.40 9.21 -7.49
C ASP A 191 -1.29 8.17 -7.29
N LEU A 192 -0.32 8.46 -6.41
CA LEU A 192 0.78 7.55 -6.08
C LEU A 192 0.30 6.36 -5.24
N ASP A 193 -0.62 6.59 -4.31
CA ASP A 193 -1.20 5.54 -3.48
C ASP A 193 -1.95 4.53 -4.35
N ASP A 194 -2.74 5.02 -5.31
CA ASP A 194 -3.46 4.18 -6.27
C ASP A 194 -2.51 3.35 -7.14
N LEU A 195 -1.41 3.95 -7.62
CA LEU A 195 -0.39 3.21 -8.35
C LEU A 195 0.31 2.14 -7.51
N SER A 196 0.57 2.44 -6.24
CA SER A 196 1.19 1.49 -5.31
C SER A 196 0.26 0.30 -5.05
N ASN A 197 -1.03 0.57 -4.79
CA ASN A 197 -2.05 -0.47 -4.64
C ASN A 197 -2.16 -1.33 -5.90
N ARG A 198 -2.13 -0.71 -7.07
CA ARG A 198 -2.17 -1.43 -8.34
C ARG A 198 -0.94 -2.31 -8.56
N LEU A 199 0.25 -1.82 -8.20
CA LEU A 199 1.48 -2.60 -8.26
C LEU A 199 1.41 -3.81 -7.31
N LEU A 200 0.92 -3.61 -6.09
CA LEU A 200 0.71 -4.68 -5.12
C LEU A 200 -0.26 -5.76 -5.63
N ARG A 201 -1.34 -5.37 -6.32
CA ARG A 201 -2.26 -6.32 -6.98
C ARG A 201 -1.58 -7.15 -8.06
N ILE A 202 -0.71 -6.53 -8.86
CA ILE A 202 0.06 -7.25 -9.88
C ILE A 202 1.04 -8.24 -9.22
N LEU A 203 1.73 -7.83 -8.16
CA LEU A 203 2.71 -8.67 -7.44
C LEU A 203 2.07 -9.87 -6.75
N THR A 204 0.96 -9.64 -6.07
CA THR A 204 0.25 -10.67 -5.29
C THR A 204 -0.69 -11.53 -6.14
N GLY A 205 -1.04 -11.06 -7.35
CA GLY A 205 -2.15 -11.60 -8.12
C GLY A 205 -3.51 -11.44 -7.42
N GLN A 206 -3.56 -10.70 -6.31
CA GLN A 206 -4.78 -10.45 -5.55
C GLN A 206 -5.51 -9.25 -6.18
N GLY A 207 -6.82 -9.39 -6.32
CA GLY A 207 -7.66 -8.36 -6.91
C GLY A 207 -8.66 -8.99 -7.86
N ARG A 208 -9.82 -8.35 -7.99
CA ARG A 208 -10.83 -8.80 -8.94
C ARG A 208 -10.33 -8.51 -10.35
N SER A 209 -10.27 -9.53 -11.19
CA SER A 209 -10.12 -9.32 -12.63
C SER A 209 -11.38 -8.64 -13.16
N GLN A 210 -11.28 -7.84 -14.24
CA GLN A 210 -12.46 -7.26 -14.89
C GLN A 210 -13.46 -8.33 -15.38
N GLU A 211 -13.01 -9.58 -15.46
CA GLU A 211 -13.80 -10.75 -15.87
C GLU A 211 -14.58 -11.40 -14.72
N GLU A 212 -14.36 -10.98 -13.46
CA GLU A 212 -15.05 -11.55 -12.31
C GLU A 212 -16.49 -11.04 -12.24
N SER A 213 -17.46 -11.95 -12.24
CA SER A 213 -18.89 -11.59 -12.26
C SER A 213 -19.27 -10.81 -11.00
N LEU A 214 -19.79 -9.61 -11.20
CA LEU A 214 -20.36 -8.81 -10.12
C LEU A 214 -21.66 -9.44 -9.62
N PRO A 215 -21.93 -9.47 -8.29
CA PRO A 215 -23.24 -9.84 -7.78
C PRO A 215 -24.33 -8.96 -8.40
N GLU A 216 -25.51 -9.53 -8.60
CA GLU A 216 -26.67 -8.73 -9.01
C GLU A 216 -26.91 -7.60 -8.00
N ASN A 217 -27.14 -6.39 -8.51
CA ASN A 217 -27.34 -5.18 -7.73
C ASN A 217 -26.19 -4.89 -6.75
N ALA A 218 -24.93 -5.07 -7.14
CA ALA A 218 -23.78 -4.68 -6.31
C ALA A 218 -23.79 -3.18 -6.00
N VAL A 219 -23.48 -2.82 -4.75
CA VAL A 219 -23.26 -1.45 -4.24
C VAL A 219 -21.92 -1.38 -3.52
#